data_AF-A0A6I5F539-F1
#
_entry.id   AF-A0A6I5F539-F1
#
_cell.length_a   1.000
_cell.length_b   1.000
_cell.length_c   1.000
_cell.angle_alpha   90.00
_cell.angle_beta   90.00
_cell.angle_gamma   90.00
#
_symmetry.space_group_name_H-M   'P 1'
#
loop_
_entity.id
_entity.type
_entity.pdbx_description
1 polymer ?
#
loop_
_entity_poly.entity_id
_entity_poly.type
_entity_poly.pdbx_seq_one_letter_code
_entity_poly.pdbx_strand_id
1 'polypeptide(L)'
;MSTDRPTVAPEPRRNADGTVTVTTLDAGDVRFTCPTWCFVEHGYSVPPAKAEITHRSEPVWALADTPEHGPTSLVEVSLVQWPYSDRDAVFLGVETDDGFLEVGPTGARQVAAALRSHAAHIDLMADRLVSLRAGEGQ
;
A
#
# COMPACT_ATOMS: atom_id res chain seq x y z
N MET A 1 -31.00 10.37 -4.54
CA MET A 1 -30.15 9.65 -5.50
C MET A 1 -28.95 10.54 -5.78
N SER A 2 -27.81 10.23 -5.14
CA SER A 2 -26.60 11.05 -5.20
C SER A 2 -25.84 10.77 -6.49
N THR A 3 -25.59 11.79 -7.30
CA THR A 3 -24.81 11.75 -8.55
C THR A 3 -23.30 11.87 -8.32
N ASP A 4 -22.81 11.32 -7.21
CA ASP A 4 -21.39 11.31 -6.88
C ASP A 4 -20.78 9.99 -7.39
N ARG A 5 -20.61 9.89 -8.72
CA ARG A 5 -19.72 8.87 -9.28
C ARG A 5 -18.30 9.40 -9.10
N PRO A 6 -17.40 8.68 -8.42
CA PRO A 6 -16.00 9.05 -8.42
C PRO A 6 -15.53 9.12 -9.88
N THR A 7 -14.78 10.18 -10.21
CA THR A 7 -14.08 10.33 -11.47
C THR A 7 -13.29 9.04 -11.70
N VAL A 8 -13.75 8.20 -12.62
CA VAL A 8 -13.01 7.00 -13.02
C VAL A 8 -11.69 7.53 -13.59
N ALA A 9 -10.58 7.34 -12.87
CA ALA A 9 -9.26 7.56 -13.44
C ALA A 9 -9.23 6.79 -14.78
N PRO A 10 -8.82 7.41 -15.90
CA PRO A 10 -8.86 6.72 -17.18
C PRO A 10 -8.04 5.42 -17.06
N GLU A 11 -8.67 4.31 -17.44
CA GLU A 11 -8.15 2.93 -17.55
C GLU A 11 -6.64 2.84 -17.92
N PRO A 12 -5.93 1.75 -17.56
CA PRO A 12 -4.53 1.59 -17.93
C PRO A 12 -4.42 1.56 -19.44
N ARG A 13 -3.73 2.54 -19.99
CA ARG A 13 -3.43 2.60 -21.41
C ARG A 13 -2.20 1.74 -21.70
N ARG A 14 -2.31 0.42 -21.48
CA ARG A 14 -1.35 -0.50 -22.11
C ARG A 14 -1.49 -0.35 -23.62
N ASN A 15 -0.39 -0.05 -24.28
CA ASN A 15 -0.31 -0.03 -25.73
C ASN A 15 -0.55 -1.45 -26.28
N ALA A 16 -0.90 -1.55 -27.56
CA ALA A 16 -1.13 -2.84 -28.22
C ALA A 16 0.07 -3.80 -28.17
N ASP A 17 1.29 -3.28 -27.97
CA ASP A 17 2.52 -4.06 -27.81
C ASP A 17 2.87 -4.38 -26.33
N GLY A 18 1.94 -4.13 -25.41
CA GLY A 18 2.09 -4.45 -23.98
C GLY A 18 2.91 -3.45 -23.16
N THR A 19 3.48 -2.43 -23.80
CA THR A 19 4.18 -1.32 -23.11
C THR A 19 3.18 -0.31 -22.53
N VAL A 20 3.65 0.55 -21.63
CA VAL A 20 2.93 1.71 -21.10
C VAL A 20 3.67 2.97 -21.54
N THR A 21 2.91 4.00 -21.91
CA THR A 21 3.45 5.34 -22.17
C THR A 21 2.93 6.31 -21.13
N VAL A 22 3.83 7.01 -20.44
CA VAL A 22 3.50 8.08 -19.49
C VAL A 22 4.08 9.38 -20.04
N THR A 23 3.22 10.38 -20.23
CA THR A 23 3.66 11.75 -20.48
C THR A 23 4.16 12.35 -19.18
N THR A 24 5.39 12.85 -19.16
CA THR A 24 6.05 13.41 -17.97
C THR A 24 6.17 14.92 -18.06
N LEU A 25 6.36 15.58 -16.91
CA LEU A 25 6.56 17.03 -16.83
C LEU A 25 7.90 17.50 -17.37
N ASP A 26 8.92 16.63 -17.37
CA ASP A 26 10.33 17.00 -17.50
C ASP A 26 11.11 16.20 -18.55
N ALA A 27 10.56 15.09 -19.06
CA ALA A 27 11.25 14.22 -20.02
C ALA A 27 10.41 13.86 -21.26
N GLY A 28 9.24 14.49 -21.44
CA GLY A 28 8.30 14.16 -22.51
C GLY A 28 7.65 12.78 -22.32
N ASP A 29 7.35 12.08 -23.40
CA ASP A 29 6.75 10.75 -23.34
C ASP A 29 7.79 9.69 -22.99
N VAL A 30 7.55 8.97 -21.89
CA VAL A 30 8.38 7.86 -21.44
C VAL A 30 7.63 6.55 -21.68
N ARG A 31 8.21 5.68 -22.50
CA ARG A 31 7.63 4.37 -22.86
C ARG A 31 8.42 3.23 -22.23
N PHE A 32 7.74 2.32 -21.53
CA PHE A 32 8.38 1.24 -20.79
C PHE A 32 7.50 -0.01 -20.67
N THR A 33 8.10 -1.12 -20.22
CA THR A 33 7.38 -2.35 -19.89
C THR A 33 7.26 -2.45 -18.38
N CYS A 34 6.05 -2.66 -17.87
CA CYS A 34 5.86 -2.90 -16.44
C CYS A 34 6.39 -4.30 -16.07
N PRO A 35 7.05 -4.47 -14.91
CA PRO A 35 7.39 -5.78 -14.41
C PRO A 35 6.12 -6.60 -14.15
N THR A 36 6.24 -7.94 -14.15
CA THR A 36 5.07 -8.85 -14.07
C THR A 36 4.27 -8.72 -12.79
N TRP A 37 4.85 -8.16 -11.72
CA TRP A 37 4.19 -7.91 -10.45
C TRP A 37 3.54 -6.53 -10.36
N CYS A 38 3.78 -5.64 -11.33
CA CYS A 38 3.19 -4.30 -11.33
C CYS A 38 1.71 -4.38 -11.68
N PHE A 39 0.88 -4.05 -10.70
CA PHE A 39 -0.57 -3.99 -10.81
C PHE A 39 -1.04 -2.60 -11.26
N VAL A 40 -0.27 -1.54 -10.94
CA VAL A 40 -0.66 -0.18 -11.29
C VAL A 40 -0.74 0.05 -12.80
N GLU A 41 -1.74 0.86 -13.12
CA GLU A 41 -2.16 1.20 -14.46
C GLU A 41 -1.47 2.45 -15.01
N HIS A 42 -0.70 3.14 -14.15
CA HIS A 42 -0.03 4.41 -14.42
C HIS A 42 -0.98 5.54 -14.88
N GLY A 43 -2.24 5.49 -14.41
CA GLY A 43 -3.24 6.55 -14.58
C GLY A 43 -3.03 7.70 -13.59
N TYR A 44 -1.94 8.45 -13.73
CA TYR A 44 -1.66 9.61 -12.88
C TYR A 44 -2.70 10.72 -13.10
N SER A 45 -3.17 11.36 -12.02
CA SER A 45 -4.15 12.47 -12.09
C SER A 45 -3.57 13.73 -12.73
N VAL A 46 -2.26 13.92 -12.60
CA VAL A 46 -1.45 14.93 -13.29
C VAL A 46 -0.20 14.25 -13.86
N PRO A 47 0.42 14.75 -14.95
CA PRO A 47 1.67 14.20 -15.43
C PRO A 47 2.72 14.18 -14.30
N PRO A 48 3.39 13.04 -14.03
CA PRO A 48 4.45 12.97 -13.02
C PRO A 48 5.79 13.48 -13.60
N ALA A 49 6.76 13.80 -12.74
CA ALA A 49 8.16 13.83 -13.20
C ALA A 49 8.62 12.41 -13.59
N LYS A 50 9.60 12.27 -14.48
CA LYS A 50 10.11 10.96 -14.90
C LYS A 50 10.56 10.11 -13.70
N ALA A 51 11.23 10.73 -12.73
CA ALA A 51 11.72 10.06 -11.52
C ALA A 51 10.59 9.58 -10.59
N GLU A 52 9.37 10.11 -10.74
CA GLU A 52 8.18 9.75 -9.96
C GLU A 52 7.34 8.66 -10.61
N ILE A 53 7.75 8.15 -11.79
CA ILE A 53 7.12 6.95 -12.34
C ILE A 53 7.40 5.79 -11.39
N THR A 54 6.36 5.08 -10.98
CA THR A 54 6.40 4.06 -9.91
C THR A 54 5.75 2.78 -10.37
N HIS A 55 6.38 1.64 -10.11
CA HIS A 55 5.71 0.34 -10.14
C HIS A 55 5.25 -0.03 -8.74
N ARG A 56 4.02 -0.53 -8.64
CA ARG A 56 3.43 -1.01 -7.38
C ARG A 56 2.73 -2.35 -7.60
N SER A 57 2.88 -3.30 -6.68
CA SER A 57 2.05 -4.52 -6.70
C SER A 57 0.61 -4.23 -6.28
N GLU A 58 -0.26 -5.23 -6.40
CA GLU A 58 -1.53 -5.19 -5.72
C GLU A 58 -1.29 -5.03 -4.20
N PRO A 59 -2.03 -4.15 -3.51
CA PRO A 59 -1.89 -3.97 -2.08
C PRO A 59 -2.42 -5.20 -1.32
N VAL A 60 -1.69 -5.60 -0.28
CA VAL A 60 -2.09 -6.66 0.64
C VAL A 60 -2.42 -6.04 1.98
N TRP A 61 -3.68 -6.20 2.40
CA TRP A 61 -4.18 -5.65 3.65
C TRP A 61 -4.19 -6.70 4.76
N ALA A 62 -3.63 -6.34 5.92
CA ALA A 62 -3.92 -7.03 7.16
C ALA A 62 -5.32 -6.61 7.64
N LEU A 63 -6.29 -7.50 7.47
CA LEU A 63 -7.68 -7.27 7.87
C LEU A 63 -7.97 -8.01 9.18
N ALA A 64 -8.71 -7.37 10.09
CA ALA A 64 -9.28 -7.98 11.28
C ALA A 64 -10.80 -7.83 11.24
N ASP A 65 -11.52 -8.94 11.37
CA ASP A 65 -12.98 -8.91 11.51
C ASP A 65 -13.35 -8.82 12.99
N THR A 66 -14.07 -7.78 13.37
CA THR A 66 -14.52 -7.58 14.76
C THR A 66 -16.04 -7.60 14.81
N PRO A 67 -16.67 -8.21 15.84
CA PRO A 67 -18.13 -8.20 15.97
C PRO A 67 -18.74 -6.78 15.98
N GLU A 68 -18.01 -5.79 16.47
CA GLU A 68 -18.48 -4.42 16.64
C GLU A 68 -18.44 -3.58 15.35
N HIS A 69 -17.46 -3.83 14.47
CA HIS A 69 -17.18 -2.98 13.31
C HIS A 69 -17.08 -3.73 11.97
N GLY A 70 -17.10 -5.06 11.99
CA GLY A 70 -16.84 -5.90 10.83
C GLY A 70 -15.37 -5.87 10.40
N PRO A 71 -15.07 -6.16 9.12
CA PRO A 71 -13.71 -6.11 8.57
C PRO A 71 -13.09 -4.71 8.67
N THR A 72 -12.00 -4.60 9.41
CA THR A 72 -11.22 -3.39 9.62
C THR A 72 -9.80 -3.62 9.13
N SER A 73 -9.25 -2.69 8.34
CA SER A 73 -7.84 -2.73 7.92
C SER A 73 -6.92 -2.23 9.04
N LEU A 74 -5.80 -2.92 9.21
CA LEU A 74 -4.77 -2.58 10.19
C LEU A 74 -3.52 -2.02 9.52
N VAL A 75 -3.02 -2.69 8.49
CA VAL A 75 -1.80 -2.32 7.74
C VAL A 75 -1.95 -2.71 6.27
N GLU A 76 -1.51 -1.85 5.36
CA GLU A 76 -1.29 -2.18 3.94
C GLU A 76 0.20 -2.42 3.68
N VAL A 77 0.51 -3.44 2.88
CA VAL A 77 1.84 -3.60 2.28
C VAL A 77 1.76 -3.82 0.78
N SER A 78 2.75 -3.34 0.03
CA SER A 78 2.90 -3.59 -1.40
C SER A 78 4.38 -3.61 -1.82
N LEU A 79 4.71 -4.24 -2.95
CA LEU A 79 6.01 -4.04 -3.57
C LEU A 79 6.02 -2.70 -4.29
N VAL A 80 7.09 -1.93 -4.17
CA VAL A 80 7.26 -0.62 -4.81
C VAL A 80 8.64 -0.49 -5.47
N GLN A 81 8.70 0.15 -6.63
CA GLN A 81 9.95 0.49 -7.33
C GLN A 81 9.82 1.82 -8.05
N TRP A 82 10.91 2.59 -8.07
CA TRP A 82 11.03 3.87 -8.76
C TRP A 82 12.09 3.76 -9.86
N PRO A 83 11.76 3.17 -11.02
CA PRO A 83 12.72 2.74 -12.05
C PRO A 83 13.59 3.85 -12.66
N TYR A 84 13.23 5.12 -12.47
CA TYR A 84 13.99 6.27 -13.00
C TYR A 84 14.50 7.21 -11.91
N SER A 85 14.43 6.80 -10.65
CA SER A 85 15.04 7.51 -9.53
C SER A 85 16.46 7.00 -9.26
N ASP A 86 17.15 7.62 -8.31
CA ASP A 86 18.41 7.11 -7.74
C ASP A 86 18.24 5.86 -6.86
N ARG A 87 16.99 5.44 -6.61
CA ARG A 87 16.59 4.28 -5.80
C ARG A 87 15.96 3.19 -6.66
N ASP A 88 16.63 2.80 -7.74
CA ASP A 88 16.18 1.72 -8.62
C ASP A 88 16.37 0.33 -7.99
N ALA A 89 15.60 0.07 -6.93
CA ALA A 89 15.46 -1.20 -6.28
C ALA A 89 13.99 -1.45 -5.96
N VAL A 90 13.62 -2.73 -5.78
CA VAL A 90 12.29 -3.11 -5.31
C VAL A 90 12.30 -3.09 -3.78
N PHE A 91 11.39 -2.32 -3.19
CA PHE A 91 11.17 -2.23 -1.75
C PHE A 91 9.82 -2.83 -1.36
N LEU A 92 9.65 -3.13 -0.08
CA LEU A 92 8.33 -3.28 0.51
C LEU A 92 7.87 -1.89 0.98
N GLY A 93 6.81 -1.39 0.39
CA GLY A 93 6.04 -0.27 0.90
C GLY A 93 5.14 -0.73 2.04
N VAL A 94 5.13 0.02 3.14
CA VAL A 94 4.27 -0.20 4.31
C VAL A 94 3.54 1.11 4.59
N GLU A 95 2.21 1.08 4.59
CA GLU A 95 1.42 2.24 5.02
C GLU A 95 1.43 2.29 6.56
N THR A 96 1.84 3.43 7.10
CA THR A 96 1.90 3.68 8.55
C THR A 96 1.21 5.00 8.86
N ASP A 97 0.93 5.26 10.14
CA ASP A 97 0.35 6.53 10.58
C ASP A 97 1.28 7.74 10.28
N ASP A 98 2.59 7.51 10.19
CA ASP A 98 3.60 8.51 9.82
C ASP A 98 3.76 8.64 8.28
N GLY A 99 2.96 7.89 7.52
CA GLY A 99 2.96 7.85 6.06
C GLY A 99 3.56 6.58 5.47
N PHE A 100 3.88 6.64 4.17
CA PHE A 100 4.39 5.52 3.39
C PHE A 100 5.88 5.27 3.67
N LEU A 101 6.20 4.09 4.21
CA LEU A 101 7.57 3.68 4.51
C LEU A 101 8.08 2.65 3.50
N GLU A 102 9.28 2.88 2.96
CA GLU A 102 9.97 1.93 2.09
C GLU A 102 11.05 1.19 2.86
N VAL A 103 10.93 -0.15 2.90
CA VAL A 103 11.90 -0.99 3.58
C VAL A 103 12.45 -2.08 2.67
N GLY A 104 13.75 -2.35 2.82
CA GLY A 104 14.37 -3.54 2.26
C GLY A 104 13.97 -4.81 3.02
N PRO A 105 14.40 -6.00 2.56
CA PRO A 105 13.98 -7.30 3.13
C PRO A 105 14.25 -7.46 4.63
N THR A 106 15.37 -6.92 5.14
CA THR A 106 15.68 -6.95 6.58
C THR A 106 14.69 -6.11 7.38
N GLY A 107 14.41 -4.89 6.93
CA GLY A 107 13.42 -4.01 7.56
C GLY A 107 12.01 -4.61 7.51
N ALA A 108 11.62 -5.18 6.38
CA ALA A 108 10.34 -5.88 6.24
C ALA A 108 10.16 -7.01 7.28
N ARG A 109 11.21 -7.80 7.53
CA ARG A 109 11.19 -8.86 8.56
C ARG A 109 11.09 -8.28 9.98
N GLN A 110 11.71 -7.13 10.23
CA GLN A 110 11.60 -6.43 11.52
C GLN A 110 10.19 -5.87 11.73
N VAL A 111 9.58 -5.26 10.71
CA VAL A 111 8.17 -4.83 10.74
C VAL A 111 7.25 -6.01 11.04
N ALA A 112 7.41 -7.14 10.34
CA ALA A 112 6.63 -8.34 10.58
C ALA A 112 6.83 -8.92 12.00
N ALA A 113 8.03 -8.81 12.58
CA ALA A 113 8.28 -9.22 13.96
C ALA A 113 7.60 -8.28 14.97
N ALA A 114 7.64 -6.97 14.73
CA ALA A 114 6.96 -5.99 15.56
C ALA A 114 5.43 -6.19 15.55
N LEU A 115 4.83 -6.43 14.38
CA LEU A 115 3.40 -6.71 14.25
C LEU A 115 2.98 -7.98 15.01
N ARG A 116 3.78 -9.05 14.93
CA ARG A 116 3.52 -10.27 15.73
C ARG A 116 3.63 -10.02 17.23
N SER A 117 4.60 -9.22 17.66
CA SER A 117 4.71 -8.84 19.07
C SER A 117 3.51 -8.00 19.52
N HIS A 118 3.01 -7.12 18.64
CA HIS A 118 1.85 -6.28 18.94
C HIS A 118 0.57 -7.10 19.02
N ALA A 119 0.40 -8.10 18.15
CA ALA A 119 -0.71 -9.05 18.24
C ALA A 119 -0.74 -9.75 19.61
N ALA A 120 0.41 -10.20 20.11
CA ALA A 120 0.50 -10.78 21.45
C ALA A 120 0.14 -9.78 22.56
N HIS A 121 0.46 -8.49 22.40
CA HIS A 121 0.02 -7.45 23.34
C HIS A 121 -1.49 -7.23 23.28
N ILE A 122 -2.10 -7.28 22.10
CA ILE A 122 -3.56 -7.17 21.92
C ILE A 122 -4.26 -8.31 22.67
N ASP A 123 -3.79 -9.56 22.54
CA ASP A 123 -4.34 -10.70 23.27
C ASP A 123 -4.31 -10.48 24.80
N LEU A 124 -3.15 -10.05 25.33
CA LEU A 124 -3.01 -9.74 26.75
C LEU A 124 -3.94 -8.59 27.20
N MET A 125 -4.14 -7.59 26.35
CA MET A 125 -5.06 -6.49 26.64
C MET A 125 -6.53 -6.94 26.56
N ALA A 126 -6.87 -7.89 25.69
CA ALA A 126 -8.20 -8.48 25.64
C ALA A 126 -8.51 -9.27 26.92
N ASP A 127 -7.56 -10.08 27.41
CA ASP A 127 -7.70 -10.79 28.69
C ASP A 127 -7.86 -9.80 29.86
N ARG A 128 -7.10 -8.71 29.83
CA ARG A 128 -7.24 -7.63 30.82
C ARG A 128 -8.61 -6.96 30.71
N LEU A 129 -9.12 -6.73 29.52
CA LEU A 129 -10.45 -6.14 29.30
C LEU A 129 -11.55 -7.05 29.86
N VAL A 130 -11.46 -8.36 29.67
CA VAL A 130 -12.36 -9.34 30.30
C VAL A 130 -12.31 -9.22 31.82
N SER A 131 -11.09 -9.17 32.38
CA SER A 131 -10.88 -9.06 33.83
C SER A 131 -11.46 -7.77 34.41
N LEU A 132 -11.28 -6.63 33.73
CA LEU A 132 -11.85 -5.33 34.14
C LEU A 132 -13.38 -5.36 34.09
N ARG A 133 -13.97 -5.90 33.02
CA ARG A 133 -15.43 -6.02 32.87
C ARG A 133 -16.05 -6.95 33.91
N ALA A 134 -15.31 -7.95 34.38
CA ALA A 134 -15.75 -8.85 35.43
C ALA A 134 -15.64 -8.27 36.86
N GLY A 135 -15.02 -7.09 37.05
CA GLY A 135 -14.53 -6.72 38.37
C GLY A 135 -14.30 -5.25 38.72
N GLU A 136 -14.65 -4.27 37.87
CA GLU A 136 -15.12 -2.93 38.32
C GLU A 136 -16.51 -3.04 39.00
N GLY A 137 -16.65 -4.02 39.90
CA GLY A 137 -17.85 -4.36 40.66
C GLY A 137 -17.52 -4.66 42.13
N GLN A 138 -16.46 -4.03 42.65
CA GLN A 138 -16.16 -3.89 44.08
C GLN A 138 -16.24 -2.42 44.48
#